data_AF-A0A7S3JGP2-F1
#
_entry.id   AF-A0A7S3JGP2-F1
#
_cell.length_a   1.000
_cell.length_b   1.000
_cell.length_c   1.000
_cell.angle_alpha   90.00
_cell.angle_beta   90.00
_cell.angle_gamma   90.00
#
_symmetry.space_group_name_H-M   'P 1'
#
loop_
_entity.id
_entity.type
_entity.pdbx_description
1 polymer ?
#
loop_
_entity_poly.entity_id
_entity_poly.type
_entity_poly.pdbx_seq_one_letter_code
_entity_poly.pdbx_strand_id
1 'polypeptide(L)'
;MAEDLERTSKKMVQKLKATLGISTTNKRTREEEVNRTDEDEEEDDEETEIPFDERIKFTDNVRKLTIEQMTALVRMIQEECPSVLEDLDSDKLQIKVDDIDRASFEKLMEFTAAC
;
A
#
# COMPACT_ATOMS: atom_id res chain seq x y z
N MET A 1 -24.94 -13.99 32.91
CA MET A 1 -24.76 -14.21 31.45
C MET A 1 -23.98 -13.07 30.80
N ALA A 2 -24.48 -11.82 30.74
CA ALA A 2 -23.71 -10.69 30.19
C ALA A 2 -22.48 -10.33 31.04
N GLU A 3 -22.61 -10.38 32.37
CA GLU A 3 -21.51 -10.05 33.31
C GLU A 3 -20.37 -11.07 33.28
N ASP A 4 -20.68 -12.35 33.03
CA ASP A 4 -19.70 -13.42 32.86
C ASP A 4 -18.88 -13.24 31.58
N LEU A 5 -19.55 -12.75 30.52
CA LEU A 5 -18.92 -12.45 29.24
C LEU A 5 -17.94 -11.27 29.36
N GLU A 6 -18.28 -10.27 30.16
CA GLU A 6 -17.41 -9.11 30.39
C GLU A 6 -16.17 -9.45 31.22
N ARG A 7 -16.29 -10.35 32.20
CA ARG A 7 -15.14 -10.81 32.99
C ARG A 7 -14.19 -11.68 32.17
N THR A 8 -14.72 -12.50 31.27
CA THR A 8 -13.92 -13.38 30.41
C THR A 8 -13.21 -12.60 29.32
N SER A 9 -13.86 -11.60 28.71
CA SER A 9 -13.25 -10.73 27.71
C SER A 9 -12.06 -9.93 28.27
N LYS A 10 -12.22 -9.32 29.45
CA LYS A 10 -11.14 -8.56 30.12
C LYS A 10 -9.88 -9.41 30.37
N LYS A 11 -10.05 -10.67 30.78
CA LYS A 11 -8.93 -11.60 30.99
C LYS A 11 -8.25 -12.01 29.67
N MET A 12 -9.02 -12.18 28.61
CA MET A 12 -8.49 -12.56 27.29
C MET A 12 -7.68 -11.41 26.68
N VAL A 13 -8.19 -10.17 26.77
CA VAL A 13 -7.49 -8.97 26.30
C VAL A 13 -6.19 -8.74 27.06
N GLN A 14 -6.17 -8.93 28.38
CA GLN A 14 -4.94 -8.80 29.18
C GLN A 14 -3.87 -9.82 28.76
N LYS A 15 -4.26 -11.08 28.49
CA LYS A 15 -3.34 -12.10 27.99
C LYS A 15 -2.81 -11.76 26.59
N LEU A 16 -3.68 -11.26 25.70
CA LEU A 16 -3.30 -10.86 24.34
C LEU A 16 -2.26 -9.73 24.37
N LYS A 17 -2.47 -8.71 25.22
CA LYS A 17 -1.53 -7.60 25.40
C LYS A 17 -0.16 -8.08 25.90
N ALA A 18 -0.13 -9.05 26.82
CA ALA A 18 1.11 -9.63 27.31
C ALA A 18 1.86 -10.42 26.23
N THR A 19 1.15 -11.16 25.37
CA THR A 19 1.75 -11.91 24.24
C THR A 19 2.29 -10.97 23.15
N LEU A 20 1.63 -9.84 22.90
CA LEU A 20 2.03 -8.83 21.91
C LEU A 20 3.12 -7.86 22.42
N GLY A 21 3.63 -8.03 23.65
CA GLY A 21 4.66 -7.15 24.20
C GLY A 21 4.18 -5.73 24.53
N ILE A 22 2.86 -5.50 24.52
CA ILE A 22 2.24 -4.19 24.82
C ILE A 22 2.23 -4.05 26.35
N SER A 23 3.37 -3.66 26.92
CA SER A 23 3.53 -3.41 28.35
C SER A 23 2.76 -2.16 28.75
N THR A 24 1.53 -2.33 29.25
CA THR A 24 0.80 -1.25 29.95
C THR A 24 1.53 -0.92 31.25
N THR A 25 2.46 0.02 31.16
CA THR A 25 3.21 0.54 32.31
C THR A 25 2.32 1.51 33.06
N ASN A 26 1.69 1.02 34.11
CA ASN A 26 0.93 1.82 35.07
C ASN A 26 1.92 2.65 35.91
N LYS A 27 2.38 3.80 35.41
CA LYS A 27 3.26 4.73 36.14
C LYS A 27 2.47 5.48 37.21
N ARG A 28 2.75 5.16 38.47
CA ARG A 28 2.61 6.10 39.59
C ARG A 28 3.69 7.19 39.47
N THR A 29 3.44 8.30 40.17
CA THR A 29 4.30 9.45 40.54
C THR A 29 4.46 10.61 39.54
N ARG A 30 3.73 11.70 39.84
CA ARG A 30 4.22 13.00 40.35
C ARG A 30 5.25 13.76 39.52
N GLU A 31 4.82 14.94 39.04
CA GLU A 31 5.55 16.18 38.74
C GLU A 31 6.84 16.07 37.90
N GLU A 32 6.74 16.35 36.60
CA GLU A 32 7.56 17.37 35.92
C GLU A 32 7.06 17.54 34.47
N GLU A 33 6.84 18.78 34.07
CA GLU A 33 6.46 19.21 32.72
C GLU A 33 7.52 18.80 31.70
N VAL A 34 7.18 17.87 30.81
CA VAL A 34 7.81 17.80 29.49
C VAL A 34 6.69 17.74 28.47
N ASN A 35 6.41 18.90 27.91
CA ASN A 35 5.58 19.12 26.73
C ASN A 35 6.16 18.29 25.58
N ARG A 36 5.67 17.06 25.41
CA ARG A 36 5.84 16.28 24.18
C ARG A 36 4.49 16.30 23.50
N THR A 37 4.40 17.19 22.52
CA THR A 37 3.47 17.10 21.42
C THR A 37 3.76 15.75 20.73
N ASP A 38 3.02 14.71 21.12
CA ASP A 38 2.80 13.56 20.24
C ASP A 38 1.67 13.99 19.30
N GLU A 39 2.05 14.78 18.29
CA GLU A 39 1.33 14.84 17.02
C GLU A 39 1.49 13.44 16.39
N ASP A 40 0.62 12.51 16.82
CA ASP A 40 0.27 11.32 16.04
C ASP A 40 -0.58 11.83 14.87
N GLU A 41 0.06 12.51 13.92
CA GLU A 41 -0.36 12.50 12.53
C GLU A 41 -0.05 11.09 12.02
N GLU A 42 -0.98 10.14 12.23
CA GLU A 42 -1.14 9.05 11.29
C GLU A 42 -1.56 9.71 9.96
N GLU A 43 -0.57 10.24 9.22
CA GLU A 43 -0.76 10.56 7.82
C GLU A 43 -1.17 9.26 7.12
N ASP A 44 -2.36 9.32 6.57
CA ASP A 44 -3.06 8.33 5.78
C ASP A 44 -2.23 7.97 4.53
N ASP A 45 -1.21 7.13 4.69
CA ASP A 45 -0.38 6.59 3.60
C ASP A 45 -1.20 5.67 2.64
N GLU A 46 -2.50 5.45 2.90
CA GLU A 46 -3.39 4.69 2.03
C GLU A 46 -3.68 5.40 0.70
N GLU A 47 -3.48 6.72 0.59
CA GLU A 47 -3.90 7.46 -0.61
C GLU A 47 -2.93 7.29 -1.81
N THR A 48 -1.69 6.83 -1.56
CA THR A 48 -0.67 6.70 -2.62
C THR A 48 -0.49 5.29 -3.16
N GLU A 49 -0.86 4.25 -2.40
CA GLU A 49 -0.69 2.86 -2.85
C GLU A 49 -1.80 2.47 -3.84
N ILE A 50 -1.43 1.85 -4.96
CA ILE A 50 -2.37 1.38 -5.97
C ILE A 50 -2.99 0.05 -5.50
N PRO A 51 -4.32 -0.08 -5.36
CA PRO A 51 -4.94 -1.33 -4.91
C PRO A 51 -4.61 -2.52 -5.81
N PHE A 52 -4.44 -3.71 -5.23
CA PHE A 52 -4.14 -4.93 -5.98
C PHE A 52 -5.14 -5.21 -7.12
N ASP A 53 -6.44 -4.99 -6.88
CA ASP A 53 -7.48 -5.20 -7.89
C ASP A 53 -7.29 -4.30 -9.12
N GLU A 54 -6.81 -3.06 -8.92
CA GLU A 54 -6.46 -2.15 -10.00
C GLU A 54 -5.22 -2.64 -10.76
N ARG A 55 -4.18 -3.09 -10.06
CA ARG A 55 -2.98 -3.68 -10.68
C ARG A 55 -3.30 -4.90 -11.56
N ILE A 56 -4.25 -5.72 -11.12
CA ILE A 56 -4.77 -6.85 -11.90
C ILE A 56 -5.54 -6.38 -13.14
N LYS A 57 -6.40 -5.37 -13.02
CA LYS A 57 -7.12 -4.81 -14.18
C LYS A 57 -6.17 -4.21 -15.20
N PHE A 58 -5.15 -3.48 -14.75
CA PHE A 58 -4.13 -2.93 -15.63
C PHE A 58 -3.43 -4.05 -16.41
N THR A 59 -2.94 -5.08 -15.73
CA THR A 59 -2.29 -6.21 -16.41
C THR A 59 -3.20 -6.97 -17.37
N ASP A 60 -4.50 -7.08 -17.07
CA ASP A 60 -5.49 -7.67 -17.99
C ASP A 60 -5.72 -6.81 -19.24
N ASN A 61 -5.76 -5.47 -19.09
CA ASN A 61 -5.87 -4.54 -20.22
C ASN A 61 -4.61 -4.61 -21.10
N VAL A 62 -3.42 -4.57 -20.50
CA VAL A 62 -2.14 -4.66 -21.21
C VAL A 62 -2.06 -5.93 -22.06
N ARG A 63 -2.55 -7.07 -21.57
CA ARG A 63 -2.57 -8.34 -22.33
C ARG A 63 -3.45 -8.31 -23.57
N LYS A 64 -4.43 -7.41 -23.63
CA LYS A 64 -5.38 -7.30 -24.75
C LYS A 64 -4.91 -6.31 -25.82
N LEU A 65 -3.89 -5.51 -25.53
CA LEU A 65 -3.38 -4.52 -26.46
C LEU A 65 -2.81 -5.16 -27.73
N THR A 66 -3.02 -4.49 -28.86
CA THR A 66 -2.32 -4.79 -30.11
C THR A 66 -0.83 -4.45 -30.00
N ILE A 67 -0.02 -4.96 -30.94
CA ILE A 67 1.42 -4.68 -30.96
C ILE A 67 1.71 -3.17 -31.05
N GLU A 68 0.92 -2.42 -31.81
CA GLU A 68 1.04 -0.96 -31.95
C GLU A 68 0.74 -0.25 -30.63
N GLN A 69 -0.36 -0.64 -29.96
CA GLN A 69 -0.75 -0.07 -28.66
C GLN A 69 0.24 -0.46 -27.55
N MET A 70 0.77 -1.68 -27.55
CA MET A 70 1.81 -2.12 -26.62
C MET A 70 3.09 -1.30 -26.78
N THR A 71 3.50 -1.04 -28.03
CA THR A 71 4.67 -0.19 -28.32
C THR A 71 4.44 1.25 -27.83
N ALA A 72 3.23 1.78 -28.00
CA ALA A 72 2.86 3.09 -27.49
C ALA A 72 2.86 3.14 -25.95
N LEU A 73 2.32 2.11 -25.29
CA LEU A 73 2.34 1.98 -23.84
C LEU A 73 3.78 1.97 -23.31
N VAL A 74 4.67 1.16 -23.90
CA VAL A 74 6.08 1.09 -23.46
C VAL A 74 6.76 2.45 -23.60
N ARG A 75 6.47 3.21 -24.67
CA ARG A 75 6.97 4.58 -24.81
C ARG A 75 6.45 5.52 -23.73
N MET A 76 5.16 5.45 -23.41
CA MET A 76 4.59 6.24 -22.30
C MET A 76 5.28 5.92 -20.97
N ILE A 77 5.52 4.63 -20.69
CA ILE A 77 6.23 4.23 -19.47
C ILE A 77 7.67 4.74 -19.47
N GLN A 78 8.38 4.71 -20.61
CA GLN A 78 9.72 5.29 -20.73
C GLN A 78 9.75 6.80 -20.47
N GLU A 79 8.69 7.52 -20.83
CA GLU A 79 8.59 8.97 -20.64
C GLU A 79 8.18 9.36 -19.22
N GLU A 80 7.22 8.65 -18.62
CA GLU A 80 6.69 8.99 -17.29
C GLU A 80 7.46 8.35 -16.15
N CYS A 81 7.75 7.06 -16.25
CA CYS A 81 8.31 6.26 -15.16
C CYS A 81 9.31 5.21 -15.67
N PRO A 82 10.45 5.62 -16.25
CA PRO A 82 11.41 4.69 -16.86
C PRO A 82 12.03 3.70 -15.87
N SER A 83 12.04 4.01 -14.58
CA SER A 83 12.58 3.15 -13.52
C SER A 83 11.83 1.82 -13.35
N VAL A 84 10.58 1.74 -13.82
CA VAL A 84 9.76 0.52 -13.70
C VAL A 84 9.96 -0.44 -14.87
N LEU A 85 10.70 -0.02 -15.91
CA LEU A 85 11.06 -0.84 -17.05
C LEU A 85 12.42 -1.50 -16.81
N GLU A 86 12.45 -2.82 -16.97
CA GLU A 86 13.65 -3.61 -16.82
C GLU A 86 13.83 -4.52 -18.05
N ASP A 87 14.98 -4.38 -18.71
CA ASP A 87 15.41 -5.30 -19.76
C ASP A 87 15.84 -6.62 -19.12
N LEU A 88 15.05 -7.69 -19.31
CA LEU A 88 15.37 -9.03 -18.78
C LEU A 88 16.36 -9.77 -19.70
N ASP A 89 16.13 -9.70 -21.00
CA ASP A 89 16.88 -10.38 -22.06
C ASP A 89 16.87 -9.50 -23.32
N SER A 90 17.63 -9.87 -24.36
CA SER A 90 17.68 -9.14 -25.65
C SER A 90 16.32 -8.92 -26.32
N ASP A 91 15.32 -9.76 -25.98
CA ASP A 91 14.00 -9.78 -26.59
C ASP A 91 12.86 -9.70 -25.57
N LYS A 92 13.17 -9.43 -24.29
CA LYS A 92 12.15 -9.38 -23.23
C LYS A 92 12.30 -8.14 -22.37
N LEU A 93 11.18 -7.45 -22.21
CA LEU A 93 11.03 -6.29 -21.33
C LEU A 93 10.05 -6.65 -20.22
N GLN A 94 10.40 -6.28 -18.98
CA GLN A 94 9.55 -6.42 -17.81
C GLN A 94 9.07 -5.05 -17.35
N ILE A 95 7.79 -4.97 -16.98
CA ILE A 95 7.17 -3.79 -16.36
C ILE A 95 6.89 -4.14 -14.90
N LYS A 96 7.53 -3.45 -13.96
CA LYS A 96 7.30 -3.60 -12.52
C LYS A 96 6.10 -2.76 -12.09
N VAL A 97 4.91 -3.35 -12.18
CA VAL A 97 3.64 -2.65 -11.89
C VAL A 97 3.54 -2.15 -10.45
N ASP A 98 4.20 -2.83 -9.51
CA ASP A 98 4.22 -2.47 -8.08
C ASP A 98 5.05 -1.20 -7.81
N ASP A 99 6.01 -0.86 -8.68
CA ASP A 99 6.88 0.32 -8.54
C ASP A 99 6.35 1.56 -9.30
N ILE A 100 5.18 1.46 -9.92
CA ILE A 100 4.55 2.59 -10.63
C ILE A 100 3.90 3.51 -9.61
N ASP A 101 4.20 4.80 -9.66
CA ASP A 101 3.52 5.81 -8.85
C ASP A 101 2.05 5.98 -9.26
N ARG A 102 1.19 6.34 -8.30
CA ARG A 102 -0.27 6.53 -8.50
C ARG A 102 -0.59 7.38 -9.74
N ALA A 103 0.09 8.52 -9.89
CA ALA A 103 -0.18 9.48 -10.95
C ALA A 103 0.13 8.93 -12.35
N SER A 104 1.28 8.26 -12.51
CA SER A 104 1.63 7.58 -13.76
C SER A 104 0.71 6.39 -14.01
N PHE A 105 0.35 5.63 -12.97
CA PHE A 105 -0.55 4.49 -13.10
C PHE A 105 -1.93 4.90 -13.63
N GLU A 106 -2.53 5.98 -13.13
CA GLU A 106 -3.83 6.46 -13.61
C GLU A 106 -3.80 6.82 -15.10
N LYS A 107 -2.74 7.48 -15.58
CA LYS A 107 -2.59 7.82 -17.00
C LYS A 107 -2.42 6.59 -17.88
N LEU A 108 -1.57 5.65 -17.46
CA LEU A 108 -1.37 4.38 -18.14
C LEU A 108 -2.67 3.56 -18.15
N MET A 109 -3.42 3.57 -17.05
CA MET A 109 -4.70 2.90 -16.92
C MET A 109 -5.75 3.51 -17.86
N GLU A 110 -5.84 4.84 -17.95
CA GLU A 110 -6.72 5.54 -18.90
C GLU A 110 -6.39 5.17 -20.35
N PHE A 111 -5.10 5.19 -20.72
CA PHE A 111 -4.66 4.79 -22.05
C PHE A 111 -5.05 3.34 -22.38
N THR A 112 -4.78 2.41 -21.47
CA THR A 112 -5.07 0.99 -21.69
C THR A 112 -6.55 0.67 -21.68
N ALA A 113 -7.38 1.45 -20.97
CA ALA A 113 -8.84 1.29 -20.96
C ALA A 113 -9.53 1.87 -22.21
N ALA A 114 -8.89 2.84 -22.88
CA ALA A 114 -9.37 3.44 -24.12
C ALA A 114 -9.01 2.64 -25.39
N CYS A 115 -8.13 1.66 -25.25
CA CYS A 115 -7.58 0.83 -26.33
C CYS A 115 -8.37 -0.46 -26.57
#